data_AF-A0A936CST5-F1
#
_entry.id   AF-A0A936CST5-F1
#
_cell.length_a   1.000
_cell.length_b   1.000
_cell.length_c   1.000
_cell.angle_alpha   90.00
_cell.angle_beta   90.00
_cell.angle_gamma   90.00
#
_symmetry.space_group_name_H-M   'P 1'
#
loop_
_entity.id
_entity.type
_entity.pdbx_description
1 polymer ?
#
loop_
_entity_poly.entity_id
_entity_poly.type
_entity_poly.pdbx_seq_one_letter_code
_entity_poly.pdbx_strand_id
1 'polypeptide(L)'
;MTYWKATQPDGTDFYAGTVDYAAALASGEPTPALSGEGEFPGPGWYHLATVPTECVGMSWPCRLFEVEPVGDVCMDTAHPHKIGARSVRVLREIEAHRVFGPQGEQVAALIECCRTLSAAELDRLYTAWVAAWDAARGAAWEAAGDAARDAARDAARDAARCAARCAARYAAWDAARALVLRDLIGHHPSWNQGEYDLLTGAWRSVIGPIHPDDPDWTETP
;
A
#
# COMPACT_ATOMS: atom_id res chain seq x y z
N MET A 1 -1.92 40.95 8.87
CA MET A 1 -1.61 39.50 8.88
C MET A 1 -1.55 39.08 7.44
N THR A 2 -0.45 38.46 7.03
CA THR A 2 -0.17 38.12 5.64
C THR A 2 -0.95 36.91 5.16
N TYR A 3 -1.48 37.02 3.93
CA TYR A 3 -2.11 35.94 3.18
C TYR A 3 -1.55 35.89 1.76
N TRP A 4 -1.96 34.89 0.99
CA TRP A 4 -1.44 34.63 -0.36
C TRP A 4 -2.54 34.61 -1.41
N LYS A 5 -2.21 35.16 -2.58
CA LYS A 5 -3.06 35.09 -3.77
C LYS A 5 -2.25 34.66 -4.98
N ALA A 6 -2.62 33.54 -5.58
CA ALA A 6 -2.15 33.18 -6.91
C ALA A 6 -3.06 33.78 -7.99
N THR A 7 -2.46 34.22 -9.08
CA THR A 7 -3.13 34.83 -10.23
C THR A 7 -2.60 34.26 -11.55
N GLN A 8 -3.31 34.58 -12.63
CA GLN A 8 -2.85 34.30 -13.98
C GLN A 8 -1.53 35.05 -14.28
N PRO A 9 -0.79 34.65 -15.34
CA PRO A 9 0.45 35.33 -15.75
C PRO A 9 0.29 36.81 -16.07
N ASP A 10 -0.90 37.24 -16.52
CA ASP A 10 -1.19 38.65 -16.78
C ASP A 10 -1.43 39.48 -15.51
N GLY A 11 -1.51 38.84 -14.33
CA GLY A 11 -1.76 39.47 -13.04
C GLY A 11 -3.22 39.45 -12.58
N THR A 12 -4.15 38.96 -13.40
CA THR A 12 -5.57 38.91 -13.07
C THR A 12 -5.96 37.64 -12.31
N ASP A 13 -7.03 37.72 -11.51
CA ASP A 13 -7.53 36.58 -10.76
C ASP A 13 -7.92 35.38 -11.65
N PHE A 14 -7.84 34.16 -11.12
CA PHE A 14 -8.21 32.94 -11.85
C PHE A 14 -9.73 32.73 -12.02
N TYR A 15 -10.57 33.43 -11.24
CA TYR A 15 -12.01 33.17 -11.24
C TYR A 15 -12.72 33.88 -12.40
N ALA A 16 -12.50 35.17 -12.55
CA ALA A 16 -13.12 35.99 -13.58
C ALA A 16 -12.11 36.62 -14.56
N GLY A 17 -10.82 36.70 -14.20
CA GLY A 17 -9.81 37.40 -15.00
C GLY A 17 -10.04 38.92 -15.07
N THR A 18 -10.72 39.49 -14.05
CA THR A 18 -11.12 40.90 -14.06
C THR A 18 -10.43 41.73 -12.99
N VAL A 19 -10.00 41.11 -11.89
CA VAL A 19 -9.32 41.81 -10.80
C VAL A 19 -7.82 41.67 -10.99
N ASP A 20 -7.17 42.77 -11.34
CA ASP A 20 -5.73 42.84 -11.61
C ASP A 20 -4.94 43.16 -10.33
N TYR A 21 -4.26 42.15 -9.80
CA TYR A 21 -3.42 42.27 -8.60
C TYR A 21 -2.07 42.91 -8.90
N ALA A 22 -1.59 42.82 -10.15
CA ALA A 22 -0.36 43.46 -10.57
C ALA A 22 -0.53 44.97 -10.68
N ALA A 23 -1.66 45.42 -11.24
CA ALA A 23 -2.03 46.82 -11.24
C ALA A 23 -2.25 47.36 -9.81
N ALA A 24 -2.91 46.59 -8.94
CA ALA A 24 -3.09 46.96 -7.53
C ALA A 24 -1.74 47.07 -6.79
N LEU A 25 -0.78 46.17 -7.07
CA LEU A 25 0.56 46.28 -6.52
C LEU A 25 1.28 47.53 -7.04
N ALA A 26 1.18 47.82 -8.34
CA ALA A 26 1.86 48.96 -8.96
C ALA A 26 1.29 50.30 -8.49
N SER A 27 -0.03 50.39 -8.26
CA SER A 27 -0.67 51.61 -7.76
C SER A 27 -0.53 51.78 -6.25
N GLY A 28 -0.39 50.69 -5.50
CA GLY A 28 -0.44 50.67 -4.04
C GLY A 28 -1.86 50.80 -3.46
N GLU A 29 -2.86 50.99 -4.33
CA GLU A 29 -4.26 51.06 -3.93
C GLU A 29 -4.84 49.65 -3.71
N PRO A 30 -5.68 49.44 -2.68
CA PRO A 30 -6.38 48.18 -2.51
C PRO A 30 -7.26 47.82 -3.72
N THR A 31 -7.53 46.53 -3.90
CA THR A 31 -8.52 46.08 -4.87
C THR A 31 -9.90 46.66 -4.55
N PRO A 32 -10.78 46.86 -5.57
CA PRO A 32 -12.12 47.36 -5.35
C PRO A 32 -12.88 46.53 -4.30
N ALA A 33 -13.60 47.19 -3.41
CA ALA A 33 -14.40 46.50 -2.41
C ALA A 33 -15.54 45.73 -3.08
N LEU A 34 -15.58 44.41 -2.88
CA LEU A 34 -16.68 43.58 -3.32
C LEU A 34 -17.88 43.77 -2.40
N SER A 35 -19.01 44.18 -2.96
CA SER A 35 -20.30 44.21 -2.29
C SER A 35 -21.02 42.88 -2.45
N GLY A 36 -21.64 42.36 -1.38
CA GLY A 36 -22.58 41.24 -1.49
C GLY A 36 -22.87 40.57 -0.14
N GLU A 37 -24.02 39.93 0.00
CA GLU A 37 -24.40 39.18 1.23
C GLU A 37 -24.16 37.67 1.11
N GLY A 38 -23.39 37.23 0.12
CA GLY A 38 -23.12 35.82 -0.13
C GLY A 38 -22.36 35.13 1.01
N GLU A 39 -22.70 33.87 1.28
CA GLU A 39 -21.98 33.02 2.22
C GLU A 39 -20.58 32.69 1.68
N PHE A 40 -19.59 32.71 2.56
CA PHE A 40 -18.26 32.24 2.24
C PHE A 40 -18.17 30.73 2.55
N PRO A 41 -17.58 29.90 1.66
CA PRO A 41 -16.95 30.25 0.39
C PRO A 41 -17.96 30.41 -0.76
N GLY A 42 -17.95 31.56 -1.44
CA GLY A 42 -18.83 31.83 -2.57
C GLY A 42 -18.54 33.19 -3.24
N PRO A 43 -19.33 33.58 -4.25
CA PRO A 43 -19.22 34.89 -4.91
C PRO A 43 -19.28 36.06 -3.91
N GLY A 44 -18.64 37.17 -4.26
CA GLY A 44 -18.60 38.37 -3.41
C GLY A 44 -17.45 38.39 -2.39
N TRP A 45 -16.55 37.41 -2.46
CA TRP A 45 -15.35 37.32 -1.62
C TRP A 45 -14.09 37.17 -2.46
N TYR A 46 -13.04 37.89 -2.08
CA TYR A 46 -11.69 37.54 -2.47
C TYR A 46 -11.24 36.32 -1.68
N HIS A 47 -11.04 35.21 -2.38
CA HIS A 47 -10.48 34.00 -1.80
C HIS A 47 -8.96 34.11 -1.74
N LEU A 48 -8.41 34.06 -0.52
CA LEU A 48 -6.97 34.08 -0.23
C LEU A 48 -6.59 32.83 0.55
N ALA A 49 -5.31 32.48 0.51
CA ALA A 49 -4.75 31.36 1.24
C ALA A 49 -3.99 31.83 2.47
N THR A 50 -3.96 31.00 3.52
CA THR A 50 -3.12 31.21 4.72
C THR A 50 -1.71 30.62 4.59
N VAL A 51 -1.46 29.86 3.52
CA VAL A 51 -0.14 29.39 3.12
C VAL A 51 -0.08 29.33 1.58
N PRO A 52 1.08 29.55 0.94
CA PRO A 52 1.20 29.56 -0.52
C PRO A 52 0.66 28.31 -1.22
N THR A 53 0.84 27.14 -0.61
CA THR A 53 0.45 25.83 -1.16
C THR A 53 -1.06 25.60 -1.17
N GLU A 54 -1.82 26.47 -0.51
CA GLU A 54 -3.28 26.39 -0.39
C GLU A 54 -3.97 27.47 -1.24
N CYS A 55 -3.28 28.01 -2.24
CA CYS A 55 -3.86 28.78 -3.33
C CYS A 55 -4.70 27.88 -4.26
N VAL A 56 -5.74 27.26 -3.71
CA VAL A 56 -6.60 26.29 -4.41
C VAL A 56 -7.28 26.93 -5.62
N GLY A 57 -7.30 26.23 -6.75
CA GLY A 57 -7.87 26.70 -8.02
C GLY A 57 -6.90 27.48 -8.91
N MET A 58 -5.63 27.59 -8.51
CA MET A 58 -4.58 28.14 -9.37
C MET A 58 -4.13 27.15 -10.45
N SER A 59 -3.66 27.68 -11.58
CA SER A 59 -3.01 26.93 -12.66
C SER A 59 -1.60 27.45 -12.91
N TRP A 60 -0.65 26.58 -13.25
CA TRP A 60 0.72 26.96 -13.63
C TRP A 60 0.83 27.21 -15.14
N PRO A 61 1.59 28.23 -15.61
CA PRO A 61 2.29 29.24 -14.83
C PRO A 61 1.34 30.23 -14.14
N CYS A 62 1.73 30.69 -12.96
CA CYS A 62 1.00 31.69 -12.18
C CYS A 62 1.93 32.79 -11.71
N ARG A 63 1.35 33.87 -11.18
CA ARG A 63 2.06 34.82 -10.30
C ARG A 63 1.54 34.61 -8.88
N LEU A 64 2.38 34.92 -7.89
CA LEU A 64 2.05 34.76 -6.48
C LEU A 64 2.31 36.05 -5.73
N PHE A 65 1.28 36.53 -5.04
CA PHE A 65 1.34 37.76 -4.28
C PHE A 65 1.19 37.52 -2.79
N GLU A 66 1.97 38.27 -2.02
CA GLU A 66 1.73 38.51 -0.61
C GLU A 66 0.69 39.62 -0.48
N VAL A 67 -0.36 39.38 0.30
CA VAL A 67 -1.51 40.29 0.39
C VAL A 67 -2.01 40.44 1.82
N GLU A 68 -2.67 41.56 2.09
CA GLU A 68 -3.39 41.82 3.33
C GLU A 68 -4.85 42.20 3.07
N PRO A 69 -5.81 41.55 3.73
CA PRO A 69 -7.21 41.96 3.75
C PRO A 69 -7.38 43.39 4.23
N VAL A 70 -8.28 44.12 3.58
CA VAL A 70 -8.77 45.41 4.08
C VAL A 70 -10.13 45.17 4.73
N GLY A 71 -10.18 45.33 6.06
CA GLY A 71 -11.36 45.05 6.87
C GLY A 71 -11.41 43.61 7.42
N ASP A 72 -12.60 43.15 7.74
CA ASP A 72 -12.81 41.84 8.36
C ASP A 72 -12.56 40.67 7.39
N VAL A 73 -12.06 39.57 7.95
CA VAL A 73 -11.86 38.31 7.24
C VAL A 73 -12.93 37.30 7.63
N CYS A 74 -13.41 36.54 6.64
CA CYS A 74 -14.25 35.37 6.87
C CYS A 74 -13.39 34.11 6.77
N MET A 75 -13.60 33.16 7.67
CA MET A 75 -12.92 31.87 7.68
C MET A 75 -13.96 30.76 7.60
N ASP A 76 -13.63 29.70 6.88
CA ASP A 76 -14.42 28.48 6.83
C ASP A 76 -13.68 27.38 7.60
N THR A 77 -14.33 26.82 8.62
CA THR A 77 -13.75 25.73 9.42
C THR A 77 -13.51 24.46 8.62
N ALA A 78 -14.26 24.22 7.55
CA ALA A 78 -14.04 23.08 6.65
C ALA A 78 -12.84 23.31 5.72
N HIS A 79 -12.47 24.56 5.48
CA HIS A 79 -11.34 24.96 4.64
C HIS A 79 -10.42 25.91 5.41
N PRO A 80 -9.69 25.42 6.43
CA PRO A 80 -8.97 26.25 7.40
C PRO A 80 -7.89 27.14 6.77
N HIS A 81 -7.41 26.77 5.57
CA HIS A 81 -6.42 27.54 4.85
C HIS A 81 -7.00 28.55 3.87
N LYS A 82 -8.32 28.62 3.73
CA LYS A 82 -9.03 29.51 2.80
C LYS A 82 -9.73 30.59 3.61
N ILE A 83 -9.42 31.84 3.28
CA ILE A 83 -10.07 33.00 3.89
C ILE A 83 -10.74 33.87 2.83
N GLY A 84 -11.78 34.58 3.24
CA GLY A 84 -12.53 35.55 2.45
C GLY A 84 -12.23 36.97 2.90
N ALA A 85 -11.97 37.87 1.96
CA ALA A 85 -11.86 39.31 2.22
C ALA A 85 -12.74 40.10 1.24
N ARG A 86 -13.15 41.32 1.61
CA ARG A 86 -13.94 42.20 0.73
C ARG A 86 -13.09 43.13 -0.13
N SER A 87 -11.90 43.48 0.34
CA SER A 87 -10.88 44.20 -0.42
C SER A 87 -9.52 43.70 0.04
N VAL A 88 -8.52 43.82 -0.81
CA VAL A 88 -7.19 43.25 -0.60
C VAL A 88 -6.14 44.28 -1.00
N ARG A 89 -5.19 44.55 -0.11
CA ARG A 89 -3.97 45.29 -0.42
C ARG A 89 -2.89 44.31 -0.86
N VAL A 90 -2.28 44.56 -2.01
CA VAL A 90 -1.16 43.75 -2.51
C VAL A 90 0.13 44.34 -1.97
N LEU A 91 0.89 43.54 -1.23
CA LEU A 91 2.11 44.00 -0.56
C LEU A 91 3.34 43.88 -1.46
N ARG A 92 3.48 42.71 -2.10
CA ARG A 92 4.57 42.41 -3.03
C ARG A 92 4.27 41.15 -3.83
N GLU A 93 4.96 41.02 -4.95
CA GLU A 93 5.09 39.75 -5.65
C GLU A 93 6.20 38.91 -5.03
N ILE A 94 5.98 37.61 -4.95
CA ILE A 94 6.95 36.63 -4.48
C ILE A 94 7.12 35.53 -5.53
N GLU A 95 8.11 34.68 -5.32
CA GLU A 95 8.49 33.63 -6.25
C GLU A 95 7.33 32.64 -6.44
N ALA A 96 6.79 32.58 -7.66
CA ALA A 96 5.57 31.85 -7.97
C ALA A 96 5.65 30.37 -7.59
N HIS A 97 6.83 29.75 -7.74
CA HIS A 97 7.03 28.33 -7.46
C HIS A 97 6.74 27.94 -5.99
N ARG A 98 6.68 28.90 -5.06
CA ARG A 98 6.30 28.63 -3.66
C ARG A 98 4.90 28.05 -3.52
N VAL A 99 4.03 28.18 -4.52
CA VAL A 99 2.73 27.46 -4.56
C VAL A 99 2.87 25.94 -4.52
N PHE A 100 4.05 25.40 -4.85
CA PHE A 100 4.35 23.97 -4.78
C PHE A 100 5.11 23.58 -3.49
N GLY A 101 5.37 24.52 -2.60
CA GLY A 101 6.06 24.26 -1.33
C GLY A 101 7.59 24.22 -1.44
N PRO A 102 8.28 23.53 -0.52
CA PRO A 102 9.74 23.57 -0.40
C PRO A 102 10.51 23.15 -1.66
N GLN A 103 9.94 22.22 -2.44
CA GLN A 103 10.55 21.72 -3.68
C GLN A 103 10.04 22.46 -4.92
N GLY A 104 9.49 23.66 -4.74
CA GLY A 104 8.77 24.34 -5.81
C GLY A 104 9.64 24.71 -7.00
N GLU A 105 10.90 25.10 -6.78
CA GLU A 105 11.84 25.38 -7.87
C GLU A 105 12.04 24.15 -8.75
N GLN A 106 12.17 22.97 -8.13
CA GLN A 106 12.37 21.70 -8.83
C GLN A 106 11.10 21.28 -9.58
N VAL A 107 9.91 21.48 -8.99
CA VAL A 107 8.63 21.19 -9.66
C VAL A 107 8.45 22.11 -10.88
N ALA A 108 8.68 23.41 -10.73
CA ALA A 108 8.61 24.36 -11.83
C ALA A 108 9.61 24.01 -12.94
N ALA A 109 10.86 23.70 -12.58
CA ALA A 109 11.88 23.27 -13.54
C ALA A 109 11.49 21.98 -14.28
N LEU A 110 10.87 21.02 -13.59
CA LEU A 110 10.39 19.79 -14.21
C LEU A 110 9.24 20.07 -15.19
N ILE A 111 8.27 20.91 -14.82
CA ILE A 111 7.17 21.31 -15.71
C ILE A 111 7.74 21.97 -16.98
N GLU A 112 8.70 22.89 -16.84
CA GLU A 112 9.34 23.53 -18.00
C GLU A 112 10.14 22.52 -18.83
N CYS A 113 10.87 21.60 -18.20
CA CYS A 113 11.55 20.51 -18.89
C CYS A 113 10.55 19.69 -19.74
N CYS A 114 9.42 19.29 -19.13
CA CYS A 114 8.37 18.54 -19.81
C CYS A 114 7.79 19.26 -21.04
N ARG A 115 7.70 20.60 -21.01
CA ARG A 115 7.24 21.41 -22.16
C ARG A 115 8.19 21.38 -23.35
N THR A 116 9.46 21.02 -23.12
CA THR A 116 10.53 21.05 -24.14
C THR A 116 10.99 19.67 -24.60
N LEU A 117 10.39 18.59 -24.09
CA LEU A 117 10.80 17.24 -24.44
C LEU A 117 10.64 16.96 -25.93
N SER A 118 11.71 16.47 -26.55
CA SER A 118 11.68 15.96 -27.91
C SER A 118 10.96 14.62 -28.00
N ALA A 119 10.48 14.26 -29.19
CA ALA A 119 9.87 12.95 -29.43
C ALA A 119 10.80 11.79 -29.04
N ALA A 120 12.11 11.92 -29.27
CA ALA A 120 13.11 10.91 -28.89
C ALA A 120 13.32 10.80 -27.37
N GLU A 121 13.11 11.88 -26.60
CA GLU A 121 13.13 11.83 -25.14
C GLU A 121 11.87 11.18 -24.58
N LEU A 122 10.70 11.49 -25.15
CA LEU A 122 9.44 10.84 -24.80
C LEU A 122 9.50 9.33 -25.05
N ASP A 123 10.06 8.91 -26.19
CA ASP A 123 10.23 7.49 -26.52
C ASP A 123 11.17 6.77 -25.54
N ARG A 124 12.26 7.44 -25.13
CA ARG A 124 13.17 6.92 -24.09
C ARG A 124 12.49 6.81 -22.73
N LEU A 125 11.70 7.80 -22.32
CA LEU A 125 10.93 7.76 -21.07
C LEU A 125 9.90 6.64 -21.08
N TYR A 126 9.17 6.49 -22.18
CA TYR A 126 8.20 5.41 -22.34
C TYR A 126 8.87 4.04 -22.28
N THR A 127 9.98 3.85 -22.99
CA THR A 127 10.76 2.61 -22.96
C THR A 127 11.24 2.28 -21.55
N ALA A 128 11.78 3.27 -20.83
CA ALA A 128 12.21 3.09 -19.45
C ALA A 128 11.04 2.72 -18.52
N TRP A 129 9.87 3.35 -18.71
CA TRP A 129 8.67 3.05 -17.95
C TRP A 129 8.16 1.63 -18.20
N VAL A 130 8.10 1.20 -19.46
CA VAL A 130 7.71 -0.18 -19.83
C VAL A 130 8.68 -1.19 -19.22
N ALA A 131 9.99 -0.96 -19.32
CA ALA A 131 10.99 -1.86 -18.72
C ALA A 131 10.85 -1.98 -17.20
N ALA A 132 10.61 -0.86 -16.50
CA ALA A 132 10.38 -0.86 -15.06
C ALA A 132 9.08 -1.61 -14.69
N TRP A 133 8.02 -1.40 -15.47
CA TRP A 133 6.74 -2.10 -15.27
C TRP A 133 6.88 -3.61 -15.47
N ASP A 134 7.55 -4.03 -16.55
CA ASP A 134 7.77 -5.44 -16.85
C ASP A 134 8.64 -6.12 -15.79
N ALA A 135 9.69 -5.45 -15.29
CA ALA A 135 10.51 -5.94 -14.20
C ALA A 135 9.71 -6.11 -12.90
N ALA A 136 8.90 -5.10 -12.53
CA ALA A 136 8.06 -5.18 -11.34
C ALA A 136 7.03 -6.31 -11.44
N ARG A 137 6.41 -6.47 -12.62
CA ARG A 137 5.47 -7.56 -12.89
C ARG A 137 6.14 -8.93 -12.83
N GLY A 138 7.33 -9.08 -13.42
CA GLY A 138 8.12 -10.31 -13.37
C GLY A 138 8.44 -10.73 -11.95
N ALA A 139 8.97 -9.81 -11.14
CA ALA A 139 9.27 -10.05 -9.73
C ALA A 139 8.03 -10.47 -8.93
N ALA A 140 6.87 -9.84 -9.19
CA ALA A 140 5.62 -10.21 -8.53
C ALA A 140 5.16 -11.64 -8.89
N TRP A 141 5.28 -12.03 -10.17
CA TRP A 141 4.93 -13.38 -10.61
C TRP A 141 5.88 -14.45 -10.05
N GLU A 142 7.18 -14.17 -10.01
CA GLU A 142 8.16 -15.07 -9.40
C GLU A 142 7.88 -15.28 -7.92
N ALA A 143 7.67 -14.20 -7.16
CA ALA A 143 7.35 -14.28 -5.74
C ALA A 143 6.05 -15.05 -5.47
N ALA A 144 5.01 -14.81 -6.26
CA ALA A 144 3.75 -15.55 -6.16
C ALA A 144 3.95 -17.03 -6.50
N GLY A 145 4.74 -17.34 -7.53
CA GLY A 145 5.06 -18.71 -7.94
C GLY A 145 5.92 -19.48 -6.93
N ASP A 146 6.86 -18.82 -6.26
CA ASP A 146 7.62 -19.39 -5.15
C ASP A 146 6.71 -19.69 -3.96
N ALA A 147 5.92 -18.71 -3.52
CA ALA A 147 4.98 -18.88 -2.40
C ALA A 147 3.98 -20.01 -2.64
N ALA A 148 3.42 -20.10 -3.85
CA ALA A 148 2.50 -21.17 -4.22
C ALA A 148 3.17 -22.55 -4.18
N ARG A 149 4.41 -22.67 -4.68
CA ARG A 149 5.17 -23.92 -4.63
C ARG A 149 5.51 -24.35 -3.22
N ASP A 150 5.90 -23.41 -2.36
CA ASP A 150 6.21 -23.71 -0.96
C ASP A 150 4.97 -24.15 -0.18
N ALA A 151 3.85 -23.43 -0.33
CA ALA A 151 2.58 -23.82 0.26
C ALA A 151 2.14 -25.23 -0.19
N ALA A 152 2.28 -25.54 -1.49
CA ALA A 152 1.95 -26.86 -2.02
C ALA A 152 2.86 -27.96 -1.44
N ARG A 153 4.16 -27.71 -1.32
CA ARG A 153 5.12 -28.67 -0.73
C ARG A 153 4.82 -28.92 0.74
N ASP A 154 4.51 -27.87 1.50
CA ASP A 154 4.23 -28.01 2.92
C ASP A 154 2.91 -28.74 3.16
N ALA A 155 1.85 -28.43 2.40
CA ALA A 155 0.60 -29.17 2.44
C ALA A 155 0.80 -30.65 2.10
N ALA A 156 1.60 -30.97 1.07
CA ALA A 156 1.92 -32.35 0.70
C ALA A 156 2.69 -33.09 1.80
N ARG A 157 3.68 -32.43 2.43
CA ARG A 157 4.44 -33.01 3.55
C ARG A 157 3.56 -33.25 4.77
N ASP A 158 2.68 -32.31 5.11
CA ASP A 158 1.76 -32.43 6.23
C ASP A 158 0.78 -33.60 6.01
N ALA A 159 0.20 -33.71 4.81
CA ALA A 159 -0.65 -34.83 4.44
C ALA A 159 0.08 -36.17 4.56
N ALA A 160 1.32 -36.27 4.05
CA ALA A 160 2.13 -37.48 4.14
C ALA A 160 2.44 -37.85 5.61
N ARG A 161 2.81 -36.87 6.45
CA ARG A 161 3.06 -37.11 7.88
C ARG A 161 1.79 -37.55 8.61
N CYS A 162 0.64 -36.95 8.32
CA CYS A 162 -0.64 -37.36 8.89
C CYS A 162 -0.99 -38.80 8.50
N ALA A 163 -0.86 -39.15 7.21
CA ALA A 163 -1.09 -40.52 6.74
C ALA A 163 -0.16 -41.53 7.43
N ALA A 164 1.13 -41.23 7.53
CA ALA A 164 2.10 -42.07 8.21
C ALA A 164 1.78 -42.25 9.70
N ARG A 165 1.40 -41.18 10.41
CA ARG A 165 0.97 -41.25 11.83
C ARG A 165 -0.29 -42.09 12.01
N CYS A 166 -1.27 -41.96 11.12
CA CYS A 166 -2.47 -42.79 11.14
C CYS A 166 -2.13 -44.27 10.93
N ALA A 167 -1.33 -44.59 9.91
CA ALA A 167 -0.88 -45.96 9.64
C ALA A 167 -0.12 -46.57 10.82
N ALA A 168 0.82 -45.82 11.42
CA ALA A 168 1.55 -46.26 12.60
C ALA A 168 0.62 -46.52 13.81
N ARG A 169 -0.40 -45.66 14.02
CA ARG A 169 -1.40 -45.89 15.07
C ARG A 169 -2.22 -47.15 14.84
N TYR A 170 -2.66 -47.40 13.61
CA TYR A 170 -3.39 -48.63 13.27
C TYR A 170 -2.51 -49.87 13.49
N ALA A 171 -1.27 -49.87 12.99
CA ALA A 171 -0.32 -50.96 13.21
C ALA A 171 -0.07 -51.22 14.71
N ALA A 172 -0.05 -50.17 15.54
CA ALA A 172 0.09 -50.31 16.99
C ALA A 172 -1.15 -50.92 17.63
N TRP A 173 -2.34 -50.50 17.21
CA TRP A 173 -3.61 -51.10 17.66
C TRP A 173 -3.72 -52.56 17.27
N ASP A 174 -3.35 -52.91 16.05
CA ASP A 174 -3.40 -54.29 15.55
C ASP A 174 -2.43 -55.19 16.32
N ALA A 175 -1.20 -54.72 16.57
CA ALA A 175 -0.24 -55.44 17.42
C ALA A 175 -0.73 -55.60 18.86
N ALA A 176 -1.31 -54.55 19.46
CA ALA A 176 -1.87 -54.63 20.81
C ALA A 176 -3.05 -55.62 20.90
N ARG A 177 -3.93 -55.62 19.89
CA ARG A 177 -5.04 -56.60 19.79
C ARG A 177 -4.50 -58.02 19.62
N ALA A 178 -3.49 -58.20 18.78
CA ALA A 178 -2.83 -59.49 18.60
C ALA A 178 -2.25 -60.01 19.93
N LEU A 179 -1.63 -59.13 20.72
CA LEU A 179 -1.13 -59.47 22.05
C LEU A 179 -2.24 -59.86 23.03
N VAL A 180 -3.37 -59.15 23.02
CA VAL A 180 -4.55 -59.49 23.85
C VAL A 180 -5.12 -60.86 23.48
N LEU A 181 -5.17 -61.20 22.18
CA LEU A 181 -5.73 -62.45 21.67
C LEU A 181 -4.73 -63.61 21.69
N ARG A 182 -3.51 -63.40 22.17
CA ARG A 182 -2.43 -64.38 22.08
C ARG A 182 -2.78 -65.72 22.76
N ASP A 183 -3.56 -65.71 23.83
CA ASP A 183 -4.03 -66.90 24.56
C ASP A 183 -4.99 -67.78 23.73
N LEU A 184 -5.64 -67.21 22.71
CA LEU A 184 -6.53 -67.94 21.81
C LEU A 184 -5.79 -68.76 20.74
N ILE A 185 -4.47 -68.60 20.61
CA ILE A 185 -3.67 -69.37 19.65
C ILE A 185 -3.81 -70.86 19.96
N GLY A 186 -4.24 -71.64 18.96
CA GLY A 186 -4.50 -73.07 19.11
C GLY A 186 -5.87 -73.42 19.70
N HIS A 187 -6.63 -72.44 20.18
CA HIS A 187 -8.00 -72.61 20.71
C HIS A 187 -9.10 -72.13 19.75
N HIS A 188 -8.76 -71.31 18.76
CA HIS A 188 -9.69 -70.83 17.75
C HIS A 188 -9.13 -71.05 16.33
N PRO A 189 -9.89 -71.64 15.38
CA PRO A 189 -9.37 -72.02 14.07
C PRO A 189 -8.95 -70.82 13.19
N SER A 190 -9.48 -69.63 13.46
CA SER A 190 -9.17 -68.39 12.71
C SER A 190 -8.22 -67.44 13.44
N TRP A 191 -7.54 -67.91 14.50
CA TRP A 191 -6.50 -67.14 15.19
C TRP A 191 -5.30 -68.06 15.49
N ASN A 192 -4.23 -67.88 14.73
CA ASN A 192 -3.03 -68.73 14.81
C ASN A 192 -1.73 -67.93 14.96
N GLN A 193 -0.62 -68.65 15.19
CA GLN A 193 0.69 -68.06 15.40
C GLN A 193 1.15 -67.17 14.23
N GLY A 194 0.81 -67.53 12.98
CA GLY A 194 1.16 -66.72 11.81
C GLY A 194 0.43 -65.38 11.75
N GLU A 195 -0.83 -65.31 12.19
CA GLU A 195 -1.59 -64.05 12.27
C GLU A 195 -1.06 -63.15 13.40
N TYR A 196 -0.71 -63.75 14.55
CA TYR A 196 -0.01 -63.05 15.63
C TYR A 196 1.34 -62.52 15.15
N ASP A 197 2.12 -63.34 14.43
CA ASP A 197 3.44 -62.98 13.96
C ASP A 197 3.39 -61.85 12.91
N LEU A 198 2.40 -61.88 12.02
CA LEU A 198 2.18 -60.82 11.03
C LEU A 198 1.94 -59.47 11.70
N LEU A 199 1.08 -59.42 12.71
CA LEU A 199 0.69 -58.17 13.36
C LEU A 199 1.75 -57.63 14.34
N THR A 200 2.55 -58.51 14.94
CA THR A 200 3.55 -58.14 15.96
C THR A 200 4.98 -58.12 15.43
N GLY A 201 5.26 -58.73 14.29
CA GLY A 201 6.62 -58.98 13.79
C GLY A 201 7.43 -57.71 13.59
N ALA A 202 6.83 -56.67 13.01
CA ALA A 202 7.49 -55.36 12.82
C ALA A 202 7.85 -54.67 14.14
N TRP A 203 7.11 -54.95 15.22
CA TRP A 203 7.41 -54.43 16.56
C TRP A 203 8.54 -55.25 17.16
N ARG A 204 8.44 -56.58 17.12
CA ARG A 204 9.44 -57.49 17.68
C ARG A 204 10.81 -57.36 17.04
N SER A 205 10.90 -57.01 15.76
CA SER A 205 12.17 -56.76 15.08
C SER A 205 12.85 -55.45 15.50
N VAL A 206 12.11 -54.48 16.03
CA VAL A 206 12.63 -53.14 16.37
C VAL A 206 12.85 -52.99 17.87
N ILE A 207 11.92 -53.47 18.70
CA ILE A 207 11.93 -53.28 20.16
C ILE A 207 12.16 -54.58 20.94
N GLY A 208 12.35 -55.71 20.24
CA GLY A 208 12.51 -57.03 20.85
C GLY A 208 11.17 -57.69 21.22
N PRO A 209 11.21 -58.89 21.83
CA PRO A 209 10.02 -59.62 22.28
C PRO A 209 9.02 -58.75 23.02
N ILE A 210 7.72 -58.89 22.69
CA ILE A 210 6.65 -58.13 23.36
C ILE A 210 5.79 -59.02 24.27
N HIS A 211 6.00 -60.33 24.22
CA HIS A 211 5.49 -61.34 25.14
C HIS A 211 6.64 -62.27 25.59
N PRO A 212 6.64 -62.81 26.83
CA PRO A 212 7.69 -63.74 27.30
C PRO A 212 7.87 -65.00 26.44
N ASP A 213 6.78 -65.47 25.82
CA ASP A 213 6.80 -66.65 24.92
C ASP A 213 7.12 -66.28 23.46
N ASP A 214 7.47 -65.04 23.16
CA ASP A 214 7.97 -64.70 21.84
C ASP A 214 9.44 -65.13 21.71
N PRO A 215 9.87 -65.64 20.55
CA PRO A 215 11.27 -65.99 20.34
C PRO A 215 12.15 -64.73 20.40
N ASP A 216 13.29 -64.87 21.05
CA ASP A 216 14.37 -63.89 21.00
C ASP A 216 14.92 -63.83 19.56
N TRP A 217 14.66 -62.71 18.88
CA TRP A 217 15.19 -62.44 17.53
C TRP A 217 16.72 -62.24 17.51
N THR A 218 17.39 -62.34 18.67
CA THR A 218 18.85 -62.31 18.79
C THR A 218 19.52 -63.63 18.46
N GLU A 219 18.78 -64.69 18.13
CA GLU A 219 19.34 -65.93 17.58
C GLU A 219 18.79 -66.21 16.17
N THR A 220 19.52 -65.75 15.16
CA THR A 220 19.77 -66.57 13.95
C THR A 220 21.09 -66.11 13.32
N PRO A 221 21.94 -67.04 12.84
CA PRO A 221 23.31 -66.77 12.37
C PRO A 221 23.40 -65.90 11.12
#